data_AF-A0A932SNC4-F1
#
_entry.id   AF-A0A932SNC4-F1
#
_cell.length_a   1.000
_cell.length_b   1.000
_cell.length_c   1.000
_cell.angle_alpha   90.00
_cell.angle_beta   90.00
_cell.angle_gamma   90.00
#
_symmetry.space_group_name_H-M   'P 1'
#
loop_
_entity.id
_entity.type
_entity.pdbx_description
1 polymer ?
#
loop_
_entity_poly.entity_id
_entity_poly.type
_entity_poly.pdbx_seq_one_letter_code
_entity_poly.pdbx_strand_id
1 'polypeptide(L)'
;MTPRSTFALGAWLLVSFGLRLYVTRLGHYNATYGSIGGVIVLMLWLYLSAATMLVGAQINAIIETAAAERAPLGPARRQRAGGTT
;
A
#
# COMPACT_ATOMS: atom_id res chain seq x y z
N MET A 1 14.20 9.66 5.08
CA MET A 1 12.87 9.22 5.55
C MET A 1 12.28 8.31 4.49
N THR A 2 12.06 7.04 4.79
CA THR A 2 11.61 6.04 3.81
C THR A 2 10.21 6.39 3.29
N PRO A 3 9.94 6.34 1.96
CA PRO A 3 8.63 6.64 1.37
C PRO A 3 7.44 5.92 2.04
N ARG A 4 7.68 4.72 2.58
CA ARG A 4 6.71 3.91 3.36
C ARG A 4 6.18 4.60 4.62
N SER A 5 7.03 5.38 5.29
CA SER A 5 6.70 6.01 6.57
C SER A 5 5.68 7.12 6.40
N THR A 6 5.77 7.88 5.31
CA THR A 6 4.81 8.95 4.99
C THR A 6 3.43 8.37 4.72
N PHE A 7 3.38 7.20 4.06
CA PHE A 7 2.14 6.49 3.80
C PHE A 7 1.52 5.92 5.09
N ALA A 8 2.34 5.30 5.94
CA ALA A 8 1.88 4.79 7.24
C ALA A 8 1.32 5.92 8.13
N LEU A 9 1.96 7.08 8.13
CA LEU A 9 1.50 8.26 8.87
C LEU A 9 0.16 8.80 8.31
N GLY A 10 0.03 8.84 6.98
CA GLY A 10 -1.22 9.24 6.32
C GLY A 10 -2.38 8.30 6.63
N ALA A 11 -2.14 6.98 6.62
CA ALA A 11 -3.14 5.98 6.98
C ALA A 11 -3.58 6.10 8.46
N TRP A 12 -2.62 6.32 9.37
CA TRP A 12 -2.89 6.49 10.80
C TRP A 12 -3.73 7.75 11.09
N LEU A 13 -3.44 8.86 10.42
CA LEU A 13 -4.23 10.09 10.53
C LEU A 13 -5.65 9.91 9.97
N LEU A 14 -5.80 9.16 8.88
CA LEU A 14 -7.11 8.90 8.30
C LEU A 14 -8.00 8.03 9.20
N VAL A 15 -7.43 7.00 9.84
CA VAL A 15 -8.13 6.16 10.84
C VAL A 15 -8.63 7.03 12.00
N SER A 16 -7.75 7.90 12.52
CA SER A 16 -8.07 8.80 13.63
C SER A 16 -9.21 9.77 13.25
N PHE A 17 -9.17 10.30 12.03
CA PHE A 17 -10.21 11.20 11.52
C PHE A 17 -11.55 10.48 11.27
N GLY A 18 -11.50 9.27 10.69
CA GLY A 18 -12.68 8.44 10.45
C GLY A 18 -13.40 8.04 11.74
N LEU A 19 -12.63 7.62 12.76
CA LEU A 19 -13.16 7.28 14.09
C LEU A 19 -13.83 8.50 14.75
N ARG A 20 -13.21 9.68 14.64
CA ARG A 20 -13.75 10.93 15.20
C ARG A 20 -15.05 11.35 14.51
N LEU A 21 -15.12 11.26 13.18
CA LEU A 21 -16.32 11.59 12.40
C LEU A 21 -17.44 10.58 12.68
N TYR A 22 -17.11 9.29 12.88
CA TYR A 22 -18.04 8.25 13.30
C TYR A 22 -18.66 8.57 14.67
N VAL A 23 -17.84 8.78 15.70
CA VAL A 23 -18.31 9.05 17.08
C VAL A 23 -19.18 10.32 17.15
N THR A 24 -18.79 11.39 16.46
CA THR A 24 -19.54 12.66 16.48
C THR A 24 -20.86 12.61 15.72
N ARG A 25 -20.97 11.79 14.67
CA ARG A 25 -22.23 11.59 13.92
C ARG A 25 -23.19 10.63 14.64
N LEU A 26 -22.68 9.59 15.32
CA LEU A 26 -23.51 8.58 15.99
C LEU A 26 -24.00 8.98 17.38
N GLY A 27 -23.35 9.93 18.07
CA GLY A 27 -23.80 10.37 19.39
C GLY A 27 -25.21 10.96 19.44
N HIS A 28 -25.79 11.33 18.29
CA HIS A 28 -27.07 12.06 18.24
C HIS A 28 -28.19 11.42 17.41
N TYR A 29 -27.98 10.35 16.61
CA TYR A 29 -28.98 9.98 15.60
C TYR A 29 -29.45 8.53 15.44
N ASN A 30 -28.72 7.46 15.79
CA ASN A 30 -29.12 6.17 15.19
C ASN A 30 -28.71 4.88 15.91
N ALA A 31 -29.51 4.44 16.89
CA ALA A 31 -29.44 3.09 17.45
C ALA A 31 -29.75 1.98 16.42
N THR A 32 -30.35 2.30 15.26
CA THR A 32 -30.85 1.30 14.29
C THR A 32 -29.92 1.07 13.10
N TYR A 33 -29.10 2.07 12.69
CA TYR A 33 -28.21 1.95 11.52
C TYR A 33 -26.71 2.02 11.88
N GLY A 34 -26.36 1.88 13.17
CA GLY A 34 -24.97 1.96 13.65
C GLY A 34 -24.04 0.89 13.06
N SER A 35 -24.57 -0.28 12.72
CA SER A 35 -23.81 -1.39 12.11
C SER A 35 -23.40 -1.08 10.67
N ILE A 36 -24.30 -0.51 9.85
CA ILE A 36 -24.02 -0.15 8.45
C ILE A 36 -22.96 0.97 8.39
N GLY A 37 -23.03 1.94 9.29
CA GLY A 37 -22.00 2.96 9.42
C GLY A 37 -20.61 2.38 9.75
N GLY A 38 -20.56 1.35 10.61
CA GLY A 38 -19.33 0.62 10.91
C GLY A 38 -18.76 -0.12 9.69
N VAL A 39 -19.63 -0.77 8.90
CA VAL A 39 -19.24 -1.47 7.67
C VAL A 39 -18.69 -0.50 6.61
N ILE A 40 -19.30 0.68 6.44
CA ILE A 40 -18.81 1.70 5.49
C ILE A 40 -17.41 2.19 5.88
N VAL A 41 -17.15 2.41 7.18
CA VAL A 41 -15.82 2.78 7.67
C VAL A 41 -14.81 1.66 7.44
N LEU A 42 -15.20 0.40 7.70
CA LEU A 42 -14.34 -0.76 7.44
C LEU A 42 -14.02 -0.89 5.94
N MET A 43 -15.01 -0.72 5.06
CA MET A 43 -14.79 -0.70 3.60
C MET A 43 -13.86 0.42 3.17
N LEU A 44 -14.04 1.64 3.72
CA LEU A 44 -13.15 2.76 3.42
C LEU A 44 -11.72 2.47 3.91
N TRP A 45 -11.57 1.89 5.10
CA TRP A 45 -10.28 1.50 5.67
C TRP A 45 -9.55 0.45 4.83
N LEU A 46 -10.27 -0.59 4.40
CA LEU A 46 -9.73 -1.62 3.51
C LEU A 46 -9.38 -1.04 2.14
N TYR A 47 -10.22 -0.16 1.60
CA TYR A 47 -9.99 0.51 0.32
C TYR A 47 -8.68 1.33 0.34
N LEU A 48 -8.48 2.12 1.39
CA LEU A 48 -7.25 2.90 1.57
C LEU A 48 -6.02 2.03 1.79
N SER A 49 -6.16 0.94 2.54
CA SER A 49 -5.07 -0.03 2.75
C SER A 49 -4.68 -0.73 1.45
N ALA A 50 -5.64 -1.12 0.63
CA ALA A 50 -5.41 -1.69 -0.68
C ALA A 50 -4.76 -0.68 -1.64
N ALA A 51 -5.24 0.57 -1.66
CA ALA A 51 -4.64 1.65 -2.45
C ALA A 51 -3.17 1.91 -2.02
N THR A 52 -2.90 1.89 -0.71
CA THR A 52 -1.54 1.99 -0.15
C THR A 52 -0.63 0.89 -0.66
N MET A 53 -1.08 -0.37 -0.57
CA MET A 53 -0.31 -1.52 -1.01
C MET A 53 -0.04 -1.46 -2.52
N LEU A 54 -1.04 -1.09 -3.32
CA LEU A 54 -0.90 -0.98 -4.77
C LEU A 54 0.10 0.11 -5.17
N VAL A 55 0.04 1.28 -4.53
CA VAL A 55 1.00 2.37 -4.78
C VAL A 55 2.41 1.98 -4.32
N GLY A 56 2.53 1.35 -3.14
CA GLY A 56 3.82 0.84 -2.66
C GLY A 56 4.42 -0.21 -3.60
N ALA A 57 3.60 -1.11 -4.13
CA ALA A 57 4.02 -2.14 -5.08
C ALA A 57 4.49 -1.53 -6.41
N GLN A 58 3.80 -0.51 -6.93
CA GLN A 58 4.23 0.21 -8.15
C GLN A 58 5.59 0.88 -7.95
N ILE A 59 5.78 1.58 -6.82
CA ILE A 59 7.07 2.21 -6.50
C ILE A 59 8.17 1.14 -6.42
N ASN A 60 7.90 0.00 -5.77
CA ASN A 60 8.86 -1.09 -5.67
C ASN A 60 9.21 -1.69 -7.04
N ALA A 61 8.20 -1.89 -7.90
CA ALA A 61 8.40 -2.42 -9.25
C ALA A 61 9.23 -1.46 -10.13
N ILE A 62 9.03 -0.15 -10.01
CA ILE A 62 9.82 0.87 -10.72
C ILE A 62 11.28 0.82 -10.27
N ILE A 63 11.52 0.72 -8.96
CA ILE A 63 12.88 0.62 -8.41
C ILE A 63 13.56 -0.67 -8.89
N GLU A 64 12.84 -1.79 -8.89
CA GLU A 64 13.37 -3.08 -9.33
C GLU A 64 13.69 -3.08 -10.83
N THR A 65 12.83 -2.47 -11.65
CA THR A 65 13.08 -2.31 -13.08
C THR A 65 14.30 -1.42 -13.34
N ALA A 66 14.39 -0.28 -12.65
CA ALA A 66 15.53 0.62 -12.75
C ALA A 66 16.84 -0.01 -12.22
N ALA A 67 16.76 -0.88 -11.22
CA ALA A 67 17.89 -1.65 -10.72
C ALA A 67 18.32 -2.74 -11.70
N ALA A 68 17.36 -3.42 -12.35
CA ALA A 68 17.63 -4.41 -13.38
C ALA A 68 18.30 -3.78 -14.62
N GLU A 69 17.89 -2.58 -15.00
CA GLU A 69 18.50 -1.84 -16.12
C GLU A 69 19.92 -1.34 -15.80
N ARG A 70 20.20 -1.02 -14.52
CA ARG A 70 21.54 -0.66 -14.05
C ARG A 70 22.42 -1.85 -13.70
N ALA A 71 21.87 -3.07 -13.64
CA ALA A 71 22.68 -4.26 -13.46
C ALA A 71 23.48 -4.50 -14.75
N PRO A 72 24.81 -4.33 -14.74
CA PRO A 72 25.61 -4.57 -15.93
C PRO A 72 25.55 -6.07 -16.20
N LEU A 73 24.78 -6.47 -17.22
CA LEU A 73 24.64 -7.83 -17.76
C LEU A 73 25.54 -8.87 -17.06
N GLY A 74 25.06 -9.42 -15.95
CA GLY A 74 25.74 -10.51 -15.23
C GLY A 74 25.85 -11.76 -16.11
N PRO A 75 26.89 -12.60 -15.92
CA PRO A 75 27.60 -13.38 -16.94
C PRO A 75 26.88 -14.64 -17.46
N ALA A 76 25.57 -14.58 -17.74
CA ALA A 76 24.81 -15.75 -18.22
C ALA A 76 25.20 -16.20 -19.65
N ARG A 77 25.93 -15.37 -20.42
CA ARG A 77 26.38 -15.71 -21.78
C ARG A 77 27.76 -16.38 -21.83
N ARG A 78 28.52 -16.45 -20.73
CA ARG A 78 29.91 -16.99 -20.75
C ARG A 78 29.99 -18.51 -20.59
N GLN A 79 28.99 -19.17 -20.01
CA GLN A 79 29.03 -20.62 -19.75
C GLN A 79 28.63 -21.49 -20.95
N ARG A 80 27.93 -20.97 -21.95
CA ARG A 80 27.57 -21.75 -23.16
C ARG A 80 28.64 -21.75 -24.26
N ALA A 81 29.75 -21.05 -24.08
CA ALA A 81 30.81 -20.92 -25.10
C ALA A 81 32.09 -21.72 -24.79
N GLY A 82 32.15 -22.47 -23.68
CA GLY A 82 33.36 -23.16 -23.21
C GLY A 82 33.30 -24.69 -23.22
N GLY A 83 32.32 -25.30 -23.89
CA GLY A 83 32.04 -26.74 -23.83
C GLY A 83 32.18 -27.47 -25.15
N THR A 84 33.25 -27.20 -25.90
CA THR A 84 33.65 -28.00 -27.08
C THR A 84 35.16 -27.97 -27.22
N THR A 85 35.87 -28.77 -26.44
CA THR A 85 37.14 -29.45 -26.83
C THR A 85 37.48 -30.53 -25.82
#